data_AF-A0A1S4ERH2-F1
#
_entry.id   AF-A0A1S4ERH2-F1
#
_cell.length_a   1.000
_cell.length_b   1.000
_cell.length_c   1.000
_cell.angle_alpha   90.00
_cell.angle_beta   90.00
_cell.angle_gamma   90.00
#
_symmetry.space_group_name_H-M   'P 1'
#
loop_
_entity.id
_entity.type
_entity.pdbx_description
1 polymer ?
#
loop_
_entity_poly.entity_id
_entity_poly.type
_entity_poly.pdbx_seq_one_letter_code
_entity_poly.pdbx_strand_id
1 'polypeptide(L)' 'QSSFSVISDQLEVQLRTIIEEPAKDSDIKPFRLAKNLYKVCMNKTQIELQGLDHMKSILKHLGGWPVLE' A
#
# COMPACT_ATOMS: atom_id res chain seq x y z
N GLN A 1 3.35 -26.49 5.60
CA GLN A 1 3.02 -25.61 4.47
C GLN A 1 2.33 -26.47 3.41
N SER A 2 1.17 -26.07 2.89
CA SER A 2 0.47 -26.83 1.84
C SER A 2 1.10 -26.57 0.47
N SER A 3 0.90 -27.46 -0.50
CA SER A 3 1.34 -27.23 -1.89
C SER A 3 0.78 -25.94 -2.48
N PHE A 4 -0.46 -25.59 -2.13
CA PHE A 4 -1.09 -24.34 -2.54
C PHE A 4 -0.37 -23.10 -1.97
N SER A 5 0.03 -23.12 -0.70
CA SER A 5 0.77 -22.01 -0.09
C SER A 5 2.11 -21.77 -0.80
N VAL A 6 2.84 -22.85 -1.15
CA VAL A 6 4.12 -22.70 -1.88
C VAL A 6 3.91 -22.06 -3.25
N ILE A 7 2.85 -22.43 -3.97
CA ILE A 7 2.52 -21.84 -5.28
C ILE A 7 2.13 -20.36 -5.13
N SER A 8 1.33 -20.02 -4.12
CA SER A 8 0.96 -18.63 -3.85
C SER A 8 2.18 -17.77 -3.52
N ASP A 9 3.09 -18.26 -2.66
CA ASP A 9 4.31 -17.54 -2.29
C ASP A 9 5.17 -17.28 -3.54
N GLN A 10 5.31 -18.26 -4.42
CA GLN A 10 6.07 -18.10 -5.67
C GLN A 10 5.40 -17.12 -6.64
N LEU A 11 4.07 -17.14 -6.74
CA LEU A 11 3.32 -16.19 -7.55
C LEU A 11 3.48 -14.75 -7.04
N GLU A 12 3.42 -14.55 -5.72
CA GLU A 12 3.61 -13.23 -5.11
C GLU A 12 5.00 -12.66 -5.39
N VAL A 13 6.04 -13.49 -5.36
CA VAL A 13 7.41 -13.08 -5.73
C VAL A 13 7.46 -12.61 -7.19
N GLN A 14 6.78 -13.30 -8.10
CA GLN A 14 6.72 -12.89 -9.52
C GLN A 14 5.92 -11.61 -9.73
N LEU A 15 4.82 -11.42 -8.99
CA LEU A 15 4.04 -10.18 -9.08
C LEU A 15 4.81 -8.99 -8.53
N ARG A 16 5.56 -9.19 -7.44
CA ARG A 16 6.39 -8.18 -6.80
C ARG A 16 7.39 -7.55 -7.78
N THR A 17 8.08 -8.36 -8.58
CA THR A 17 9.06 -7.83 -9.55
C THR A 17 8.42 -6.91 -10.58
N ILE A 18 7.16 -7.15 -10.96
CA ILE A 18 6.42 -6.33 -11.93
C ILE A 18 5.97 -4.99 -11.31
N ILE A 19 5.51 -5.00 -10.07
CA ILE A 19 4.93 -3.81 -9.41
C ILE A 19 5.97 -2.93 -8.70
N GLU A 20 7.15 -3.46 -8.37
CA GLU A 20 8.28 -2.71 -7.82
C GLU A 20 8.96 -1.80 -8.86
N GLU A 21 8.82 -2.11 -10.15
CA GLU A 21 9.32 -1.24 -11.21
C GLU A 21 8.65 0.15 -11.16
N PRO A 22 9.42 1.24 -11.39
CA PRO A 22 8.83 2.56 -11.52
C PRO A 22 7.72 2.59 -12.58
N ALA A 23 6.61 3.24 -12.24
CA ALA A 23 5.55 3.49 -13.21
C ALA A 23 6.08 4.38 -14.34
N LYS A 24 5.82 3.97 -15.58
CA LYS A 24 6.21 4.70 -16.79
C LYS A 24 5.00 5.36 -17.41
N ASP A 25 5.19 6.45 -18.15
CA ASP A 25 4.09 7.11 -18.86
C ASP A 25 3.50 6.24 -19.97
N SER A 26 4.31 5.33 -20.50
CA SER A 26 3.89 4.29 -21.45
C SER A 26 3.05 3.17 -20.83
N ASP A 27 3.01 3.03 -19.50
CA ASP A 27 2.23 2.00 -18.84
C ASP A 27 0.72 2.30 -18.99
N ILE A 28 -0.07 1.27 -19.32
CA ILE A 28 -1.52 1.42 -19.30
C ILE A 28 -2.01 1.73 -17.87
N LYS A 29 -3.12 2.44 -17.78
CA LYS A 29 -3.65 2.99 -16.51
C LYS A 29 -3.69 1.99 -15.34
N PRO A 30 -4.17 0.73 -15.51
CA PRO A 30 -4.19 -0.24 -14.41
C PRO A 30 -2.81 -0.54 -13.81
N PHE A 31 -1.79 -0.73 -14.65
CA PHE A 31 -0.43 -1.00 -14.17
C PHE A 31 0.17 0.22 -13.47
N ARG A 32 -0.05 1.43 -14.02
CA ARG A 32 0.38 2.67 -13.36
C ARG A 32 -0.25 2.83 -11.97
N LEU A 33 -1.54 2.53 -11.84
CA LEU A 33 -2.24 2.59 -10.54
C LEU A 33 -1.68 1.56 -9.56
N ALA A 34 -1.50 0.30 -9.99
CA ALA A 34 -0.96 -0.76 -9.14
C ALA A 34 0.45 -0.44 -8.64
N LYS A 35 1.35 -0.01 -9.54
CA LYS A 35 2.72 0.41 -9.22
C LYS A 35 2.74 1.60 -8.25
N ASN A 36 1.90 2.61 -8.50
CA ASN A 36 1.80 3.78 -7.62
C ASN A 36 1.27 3.42 -6.23
N LEU A 37 0.25 2.56 -6.15
CA LEU A 37 -0.29 2.08 -4.89
C LEU A 37 0.77 1.31 -4.09
N TYR A 38 1.50 0.41 -4.77
CA TYR A 38 2.60 -0.32 -4.15
C TYR A 38 3.68 0.65 -3.61
N LYS A 39 4.10 1.61 -4.44
CA LYS A 39 5.12 2.61 -4.08
C LYS A 39 4.75 3.40 -2.83
N VAL A 40 3.50 3.88 -2.71
CA VAL A 40 3.07 4.64 -1.53
C VAL A 40 2.94 3.75 -0.29
N CYS A 41 2.52 2.50 -0.46
CA CYS A 41 2.41 1.52 0.63
C CYS A 41 3.78 1.17 1.23
N MET A 42 4.80 1.03 0.38
CA MET A 42 6.15 0.63 0.83
C MET A 42 6.99 1.78 1.38
N ASN A 43 6.55 3.04 1.21
CA ASN A 43 7.29 4.21 1.69
C ASN A 43 7.08 4.44 3.20
N LYS A 44 7.70 3.56 4.01
CA LYS A 44 7.61 3.62 5.48
C LYS A 44 8.02 4.96 6.06
N THR A 45 9.07 5.58 5.52
CA THR A 45 9.55 6.88 5.99
C THR A 45 8.46 7.96 5.88
N GLN A 46 7.75 8.04 4.75
CA GLN A 46 6.65 9.01 4.62
C GLN A 46 5.45 8.66 5.50
N ILE A 47 5.13 7.37 5.66
CA ILE A 47 4.07 6.91 6.57
C ILE A 47 4.39 7.29 8.01
N GLU A 48 5.62 7.08 8.46
CA GLU A 48 6.09 7.42 9.82
C GLU A 48 6.11 8.94 10.04
N LEU A 49 6.51 9.73 9.04
CA LEU A 49 6.46 11.19 9.10
C LEU A 49 5.03 11.72 9.19
N GLN A 50 4.06 11.10 8.50
CA GLN A 50 2.64 11.46 8.59
C GLN A 50 2.01 11.03 9.92
N GLY A 51 2.54 9.98 10.55
CA GLY A 51 2.07 9.45 11.81
C GLY A 51 0.57 9.12 11.79
N LEU A 52 -0.17 9.62 12.79
CA LEU A 52 -1.60 9.35 12.96
C LEU A 52 -2.49 10.53 12.53
N ASP A 53 -1.94 11.55 11.88
CA ASP A 53 -2.68 12.79 11.62
C ASP A 53 -3.88 12.56 10.70
N HIS A 54 -3.70 11.76 9.65
CA HIS A 54 -4.79 11.40 8.74
C HIS A 54 -5.89 10.61 9.46
N MET A 55 -5.50 9.65 10.31
CA MET A 55 -6.43 8.85 11.11
C MET A 55 -7.20 9.73 12.10
N LYS A 56 -6.55 10.67 12.78
CA LYS A 56 -7.21 11.63 13.68
C LYS A 56 -8.23 12.49 12.95
N SER A 57 -7.92 12.93 11.72
CA SER A 57 -8.87 13.68 10.90
C SER A 57 -10.10 12.84 10.52
N ILE A 58 -9.90 11.58 10.17
CA ILE A 58 -11.01 10.65 9.87
C ILE A 58 -11.86 10.45 11.13
N LEU A 59 -11.25 10.19 12.29
CA LEU A 59 -11.97 10.01 13.55
C LEU A 59 -12.82 11.23 13.90
N LYS A 60 -12.27 12.45 13.79
CA LYS A 60 -13.03 13.69 14.00
C LYS A 60 -14.23 13.80 13.06
N HIS A 61 -14.07 13.44 11.78
CA HIS A 61 -15.16 13.45 10.81
C HIS A 61 -16.27 12.43 11.16
N LEU A 62 -15.92 11.32 11.79
CA LEU A 62 -16.85 10.25 12.18
C LEU A 62 -17.50 10.45 13.56
N GLY A 63 -17.27 11.59 14.22
CA GLY A 63 -17.86 11.90 15.53
C GLY A 63 -16.88 11.86 16.71
N GLY A 64 -15.59 11.74 16.44
CA GLY A 64 -14.54 11.79 17.45
C GLY A 64 -14.23 10.45 18.10
N TRP A 65 -13.22 10.45 18.97
CA TRP A 65 -12.94 9.34 19.87
C TRP A 65 -12.64 9.91 21.26
N PRO A 66 -13.53 9.75 22.26
CA PRO A 66 -13.41 10.42 23.55
C PRO A 66 -12.11 10.23 24.34
N VAL A 67 -11.33 9.16 24.07
CA VAL A 67 -10.04 8.91 24.77
C VAL A 67 -8.86 9.63 24.10
N LEU A 68 -9.05 10.15 22.88
CA LEU A 68 -8.03 10.82 22.08
C LEU A 68 -8.27 12.34 22.00
N GLU A 69 -9.33 12.84 22.64
CA GLU A 69 -9.73 14.24 22.69
C GLU A 69 -9.37 14.90 24.02
#